data_AF-A0A8S3B2W9-F1
#
_entry.id   AF-A0A8S3B2W9-F1
#
_cell.length_a   1.000
_cell.length_b   1.000
_cell.length_c   1.000
_cell.angle_alpha   90.00
_cell.angle_beta   90.00
_cell.angle_gamma   90.00
#
_symmetry.space_group_name_H-M   'P 1'
#
loop_
_entity.id
_entity.type
_entity.pdbx_description
1 polymer ?
#
loop_
_entity_poly.entity_id
_entity_poly.type
_entity_poly.pdbx_seq_one_letter_code
_entity_poly.pdbx_strand_id
1 'polypeptide(L)'
;LVKGLFIDTLPTQVRILNRKYQCTTPVSFVHIDCDIYDGARDVLFLLGSRFVPGTIIIFDELFNYPNYEAHEIKALFEFLSGSNLRLIPLDTGGTIELKPVQDTSIQSFAFVTDFGQVYG
;
A
#
# COMPACT_ATOMS: atom_id res chain seq x y z
N LEU A 1 16.69 -5.33 11.07
CA LEU A 1 15.67 -6.40 11.03
C LEU A 1 14.86 -6.35 12.32
N VAL A 2 13.54 -6.28 12.23
CA VAL A 2 12.63 -6.37 13.36
C VAL A 2 11.97 -7.74 13.27
N LYS A 3 11.96 -8.51 14.36
CA LYS A 3 11.35 -9.84 14.40
C LYS A 3 9.97 -9.77 15.06
N GLY A 4 8.94 -10.30 14.40
CA GLY A 4 7.57 -10.37 14.89
C GLY A 4 6.54 -10.06 13.80
N LEU A 5 5.25 -10.16 14.12
CA LEU A 5 4.17 -9.80 13.21
C LEU A 5 4.09 -8.30 13.00
N PHE A 6 3.56 -7.85 11.86
CA PHE A 6 3.42 -6.44 11.55
C PHE A 6 2.53 -5.72 12.57
N ILE A 7 1.40 -6.32 12.96
CA ILE A 7 0.49 -5.77 13.96
C ILE A 7 1.14 -5.48 15.31
N ASP A 8 2.12 -6.29 15.72
CA ASP A 8 2.80 -6.14 17.01
C ASP A 8 3.96 -5.15 16.93
N THR A 9 4.63 -5.14 15.78
CA THR A 9 5.94 -4.49 15.65
C THR A 9 5.86 -3.12 14.99
N LEU A 10 5.08 -2.94 13.93
CA LEU A 10 4.96 -1.66 13.23
C LEU A 10 4.48 -0.52 14.14
N PRO A 11 3.45 -0.68 15.00
CA PRO A 11 2.99 0.40 15.86
C PRO A 11 4.08 0.87 16.83
N THR A 12 4.89 -0.06 17.33
CA THR A 12 6.02 0.27 18.22
C THR A 12 7.08 1.09 17.46
N GLN A 13 7.35 0.74 16.21
CA GLN A 13 8.39 1.38 15.41
C GLN A 13 7.95 2.79 15.02
N VAL A 14 6.68 2.91 14.62
CA VAL A 14 6.00 4.18 14.40
C VAL A 14 6.07 5.08 15.65
N ARG A 15 5.81 4.53 16.85
CA ARG A 15 5.90 5.29 18.11
C ARG A 15 7.33 5.77 18.40
N ILE A 16 8.34 4.93 18.13
CA ILE A 16 9.75 5.29 18.29
C ILE A 16 10.12 6.45 17.36
N LEU A 17 9.71 6.38 16.09
CA LEU A 17 9.96 7.45 15.11
C LEU A 17 9.29 8.76 15.54
N ASN A 18 8.02 8.71 15.95
CA ASN A 18 7.31 9.90 16.44
C ASN A 18 8.00 10.51 17.65
N ARG A 19 8.48 9.70 18.60
CA ARG A 19 9.21 10.21 19.77
C ARG A 19 10.55 10.83 19.38
N LYS A 20 11.26 10.22 18.44
CA LYS A 20 12.58 10.68 17.98
C LYS A 20 12.49 12.04 17.27
N TYR A 21 11.53 12.18 16.36
CA TYR A 21 11.39 13.37 15.50
C TYR A 21 10.36 14.39 16.02
N GLN A 22 9.64 14.08 17.09
CA GLN A 22 8.59 14.92 17.70
C GLN A 22 7.49 15.35 16.70
N CYS A 23 7.28 14.56 15.66
CA CYS A 23 6.29 14.78 14.62
C CYS A 23 5.90 13.46 13.95
N THR A 24 4.79 13.47 13.21
CA THR A 24 4.42 12.35 12.33
C THR A 24 5.30 12.39 11.09
N THR A 25 6.28 11.49 11.02
CA THR A 25 7.14 11.37 9.84
C THR A 25 6.38 10.71 8.67
N PRO A 26 6.29 11.36 7.50
CA PRO A 26 5.68 10.77 6.32
C PRO A 26 6.49 9.58 5.82
N VAL A 27 5.83 8.63 5.16
CA VAL A 27 6.48 7.52 4.47
C VAL A 27 6.81 7.98 3.07
N SER A 28 8.09 7.96 2.68
CA SER A 28 8.48 8.24 1.30
C SER A 28 8.39 7.00 0.40
N PHE A 29 8.68 5.83 0.96
CA PHE A 29 8.75 4.57 0.25
C PHE A 29 8.32 3.41 1.15
N VAL A 30 7.52 2.50 0.62
CA VAL A 30 7.18 1.21 1.27
C VAL A 30 7.16 0.10 0.22
N HIS A 31 7.74 -1.04 0.59
CA HIS A 31 7.69 -2.28 -0.16
C HIS A 31 6.88 -3.28 0.65
N ILE A 32 5.82 -3.83 0.05
CA ILE A 32 4.90 -4.80 0.66
C ILE A 32 5.14 -6.12 -0.07
N ASP A 33 5.62 -7.09 0.70
CA ASP A 33 6.05 -8.42 0.25
C ASP A 33 5.70 -9.39 1.38
N CYS A 34 4.39 -9.59 1.57
CA CYS A 34 3.87 -10.40 2.68
C CYS A 34 3.00 -11.54 2.22
N ASP A 35 2.70 -11.63 0.92
CA ASP A 35 1.92 -12.64 0.20
C ASP A 35 0.45 -12.74 0.60
N ILE A 36 0.10 -12.34 1.84
CA ILE A 36 -1.19 -12.57 2.47
C ILE A 36 -1.93 -11.28 2.79
N TYR A 37 -3.26 -11.37 2.81
CA TYR A 37 -4.17 -10.27 3.13
C TYR A 37 -3.84 -9.58 4.45
N ASP A 38 -3.66 -10.35 5.54
CA ASP A 38 -3.51 -9.77 6.88
C ASP A 38 -2.26 -8.88 6.98
N GLY A 39 -1.15 -9.30 6.36
CA GLY A 39 0.09 -8.53 6.33
C GLY A 39 -0.08 -7.22 5.56
N ALA A 40 -0.64 -7.27 4.36
CA ALA A 40 -0.83 -6.09 3.51
C ALA A 40 -1.81 -5.12 4.17
N ARG A 41 -2.90 -5.64 4.74
CA ARG A 41 -3.87 -4.84 5.49
C ARG A 41 -3.21 -4.15 6.67
N ASP A 42 -2.47 -4.88 7.50
CA ASP A 42 -1.82 -4.28 8.67
C ASP A 42 -0.86 -3.16 8.26
N VAL A 43 -0.02 -3.38 7.24
CA VAL A 43 0.90 -2.35 6.73
C VAL A 43 0.14 -1.13 6.23
N LEU A 44 -0.85 -1.32 5.36
CA LEU A 44 -1.62 -0.24 4.74
C LEU A 44 -2.39 0.59 5.78
N PHE A 45 -3.09 -0.05 6.70
CA PHE A 45 -3.90 0.65 7.69
C PHE A 45 -3.05 1.30 8.79
N LEU A 46 -1.94 0.68 9.22
CA LEU A 46 -1.06 1.25 10.24
C LEU A 46 -0.22 2.42 9.70
N LEU A 47 0.19 2.35 8.43
CA LEU A 47 0.98 3.41 7.78
C LEU A 47 0.13 4.44 7.03
N GLY A 48 -1.17 4.17 6.83
CA GLY A 48 -2.05 5.00 5.98
C GLY A 48 -2.06 6.48 6.32
N SER A 49 -2.03 6.84 7.60
CA SER A 49 -1.95 8.24 8.07
C SER A 49 -0.64 8.97 7.71
N ARG A 50 0.35 8.24 7.20
CA ARG A 50 1.68 8.74 6.81
C ARG A 50 1.89 8.74 5.31
N PHE A 51 0.95 8.19 4.55
CA PHE A 51 0.95 8.29 3.10
C PHE A 51 0.55 9.71 2.71
N VAL A 52 1.46 10.39 2.04
CA VAL A 52 1.31 11.76 1.54
C VAL A 52 1.51 11.73 0.03
N PRO A 53 1.05 12.73 -0.74
CA PRO A 53 1.36 12.74 -2.17
C PRO A 53 2.86 12.61 -2.44
N GLY A 54 3.21 11.73 -3.36
CA GLY A 54 4.61 11.37 -3.64
C GLY A 54 5.14 10.18 -2.84
N THR A 55 4.38 9.58 -1.92
CA THR A 55 4.72 8.28 -1.33
C THR A 55 4.71 7.21 -2.41
N ILE A 56 5.80 6.45 -2.51
CA ILE A 56 5.92 5.30 -3.40
C ILE A 56 5.55 4.02 -2.64
N ILE A 57 4.58 3.28 -3.15
CA ILE A 57 4.13 1.99 -2.60
C ILE A 57 4.40 0.93 -3.65
N ILE A 58 5.20 -0.08 -3.33
CA ILE A 58 5.50 -1.21 -4.21
C ILE A 58 4.93 -2.48 -3.58
N PHE A 59 4.25 -3.29 -4.38
CA PHE A 59 3.84 -4.65 -4.06
C PHE A 59 4.65 -5.63 -4.91
N ASP A 60 5.15 -6.72 -4.33
CA ASP A 60 5.92 -7.73 -5.09
C ASP A 60 5.00 -8.73 -5.82
N GLU A 61 3.90 -9.15 -5.18
CA GLU A 61 2.91 -10.09 -5.73
C GLU A 61 1.48 -9.53 -5.62
N LEU A 62 1.15 -8.53 -6.44
CA LEU A 62 -0.18 -7.90 -6.36
C LEU A 62 -1.27 -8.71 -7.07
N PHE A 63 -0.93 -9.38 -8.18
CA PHE A 63 -1.88 -10.19 -8.97
C PHE A 63 -1.18 -11.26 -9.82
N ASN A 64 -1.96 -12.04 -10.59
CA ASN A 64 -1.50 -13.10 -11.49
C ASN A 64 -1.07 -14.43 -10.83
N TYR A 65 -1.70 -14.80 -9.71
CA TYR A 65 -1.54 -16.11 -9.07
C TYR A 65 -2.89 -16.62 -8.50
N PRO A 66 -3.06 -17.92 -8.22
CA PRO A 66 -4.34 -18.45 -7.74
C PRO A 66 -4.80 -17.78 -6.42
N ASN A 67 -6.05 -17.29 -6.40
CA ASN A 67 -6.70 -16.64 -5.25
C ASN A 67 -6.11 -15.29 -4.82
N TYR A 68 -5.32 -14.62 -5.68
CA TYR A 68 -4.75 -13.29 -5.39
C TYR A 68 -5.82 -12.26 -5.00
N GLU A 69 -7.04 -12.39 -5.54
CA GLU A 69 -8.18 -11.54 -5.24
C GLU A 69 -8.61 -11.57 -3.76
N ALA A 70 -8.16 -12.56 -2.98
CA ALA A 70 -8.40 -12.65 -1.55
C ALA A 70 -7.23 -12.12 -0.70
N HIS A 71 -6.12 -11.70 -1.31
CA HIS A 71 -4.85 -11.37 -0.65
C HIS A 71 -4.54 -9.85 -0.69
N GLU A 72 -3.35 -9.45 -1.13
CA GLU A 72 -2.86 -8.07 -1.05
C GLU A 72 -3.74 -7.07 -1.84
N ILE A 73 -4.22 -7.47 -3.02
CA ILE A 73 -5.11 -6.62 -3.83
C ILE A 73 -6.43 -6.30 -3.11
N LYS A 74 -6.95 -7.24 -2.31
CA LYS A 74 -8.15 -7.03 -1.51
C LYS A 74 -7.90 -6.02 -0.40
N ALA A 75 -6.79 -6.19 0.33
CA ALA A 75 -6.38 -5.24 1.37
C ALA A 75 -6.18 -3.83 0.80
N LEU A 76 -5.57 -3.74 -0.38
CA LEU A 76 -5.39 -2.49 -1.13
C LEU A 76 -6.74 -1.86 -1.50
N PHE A 77 -7.66 -2.64 -2.07
CA PHE A 77 -8.98 -2.14 -2.46
C PHE A 77 -9.79 -1.65 -1.26
N GLU A 78 -9.79 -2.39 -0.15
CA GLU A 78 -10.47 -2.00 1.09
C GLU A 78 -9.85 -0.74 1.70
N PHE A 79 -8.52 -0.63 1.71
CA PHE A 79 -7.82 0.56 2.17
C PHE A 79 -8.19 1.80 1.32
N LEU A 80 -8.15 1.68 -0.01
CA LEU A 80 -8.47 2.79 -0.90
C LEU A 80 -9.93 3.23 -0.80
N SER A 81 -10.85 2.28 -0.66
CA SER A 81 -12.29 2.55 -0.50
C SER A 81 -12.60 3.39 0.74
N GLY A 82 -11.77 3.29 1.79
CA GLY A 82 -11.89 4.08 3.02
C GLY A 82 -10.99 5.34 3.06
N SER A 83 -10.24 5.62 2.00
CA SER A 83 -9.24 6.70 1.97
C SER A 83 -9.55 7.75 0.89
N ASN A 84 -8.93 8.93 1.02
CA ASN A 84 -8.95 9.96 -0.02
C ASN A 84 -7.71 9.88 -0.94
N LEU A 85 -6.97 8.78 -0.87
CA LEU A 85 -5.74 8.59 -1.64
C LEU A 85 -6.10 8.02 -3.01
N ARG A 86 -5.46 8.59 -4.04
CA ARG A 86 -5.42 7.99 -5.38
C ARG A 86 -4.05 7.38 -5.60
N LEU A 87 -4.01 6.19 -6.19
CA LEU A 87 -2.77 5.57 -6.63
C LEU A 87 -2.58 5.76 -8.13
N ILE A 88 -1.40 6.24 -8.51
CA ILE A 88 -0.98 6.42 -9.90
C ILE A 88 0.07 5.35 -10.19
N PRO A 89 -0.21 4.39 -11.10
CA PRO A 89 0.77 3.40 -11.52
C PRO A 89 2.01 4.07 -12.12
N LEU A 90 3.20 3.58 -11.76
CA LEU A 90 4.47 4.11 -12.28
C LEU A 90 4.91 3.46 -13.60
N ASP A 91 4.45 2.24 -13.89
CA ASP A 91 4.98 1.42 -14.99
C ASP A 91 4.13 1.49 -16.28
N THR A 92 2.90 2.00 -16.21
CA THR A 92 2.05 2.13 -17.40
C THR A 92 1.74 3.60 -17.66
N GLY A 93 2.02 4.08 -18.88
CA GLY A 93 1.65 5.42 -19.35
C GLY A 93 0.13 5.62 -19.51
N GLY A 94 -0.69 4.97 -18.68
CA GLY A 94 -2.15 4.99 -18.70
C GLY A 94 -2.76 4.66 -17.33
N THR A 95 -4.02 5.04 -17.14
CA THR A 95 -4.80 4.68 -15.96
C THR A 95 -5.03 3.17 -15.94
N ILE A 96 -4.58 2.47 -14.90
CA ILE A 96 -4.96 1.07 -14.69
C ILE A 96 -6.39 1.05 -14.13
N GLU A 97 -7.32 0.54 -14.93
CA GLU A 97 -8.58 0.03 -14.40
C GLU A 97 -8.30 -1.38 -13.84
N LEU A 98 -8.39 -1.54 -12.51
CA LEU A 98 -8.29 -2.85 -11.88
C LEU A 98 -9.49 -3.71 -12.35
N LYS A 99 -9.29 -4.46 -13.43
CA LYS A 99 -10.21 -5.50 -13.92
C LYS A 99 -9.62 -6.85 -13.53
N PRO A 100 -10.01 -7.42 -12.37
CA PRO A 100 -9.40 -8.62 -11.79
C PRO A 100 -9.58 -9.92 -12.61
N VAL A 101 -9.91 -9.86 -13.90
CA VAL A 101 -10.21 -11.04 -14.72
C VAL A 101 -9.26 -11.21 -15.92
N GLN A 102 -8.43 -10.24 -16.31
CA GLN A 102 -7.79 -10.28 -17.65
C GLN A 102 -6.33 -9.81 -17.78
N ASP A 103 -5.64 -9.40 -16.72
CA ASP A 103 -4.25 -8.91 -16.85
C ASP A 103 -3.24 -9.96 -16.39
N THR A 104 -2.44 -10.50 -17.32
CA THR A 104 -1.62 -11.71 -17.12
C THR A 104 -0.11 -11.48 -17.13
N SER A 105 0.40 -10.24 -17.11
CA SER A 105 1.82 -10.01 -17.42
C SER A 105 2.60 -9.03 -16.53
N ILE A 106 2.16 -8.70 -15.32
CA ILE A 106 3.01 -7.95 -14.38
C ILE A 106 2.79 -8.47 -12.95
N GLN A 107 3.87 -8.72 -12.21
CA GLN A 107 3.84 -9.30 -10.86
C GLN A 107 3.91 -8.22 -9.78
N SER A 108 4.82 -7.25 -9.98
CA SER A 108 5.06 -6.18 -9.02
C SER A 108 4.49 -4.85 -9.52
N PHE A 109 3.78 -4.13 -8.65
CA PHE A 109 3.19 -2.82 -8.97
C PHE A 109 3.72 -1.75 -8.08
N ALA A 110 4.20 -0.68 -8.70
CA ALA A 110 4.59 0.53 -8.00
C ALA A 110 3.56 1.64 -8.26
N PHE A 111 3.15 2.29 -7.18
CA PHE A 111 2.22 3.40 -7.20
C PHE A 111 2.84 4.63 -6.56
N VAL A 112 2.47 5.81 -7.07
CA VAL A 112 2.61 7.08 -6.38
C VAL A 112 1.26 7.52 -5.86
N THR A 113 1.21 7.91 -4.60
CA THR A 113 0.03 8.52 -4.00
C THR A 113 -0.16 9.95 -4.50
N ASP A 114 -1.41 10.31 -4.74
CA ASP A 114 -1.84 11.67 -5.05
C ASP A 114 -3.16 11.98 -4.32
N PHE A 115 -3.48 13.26 -4.14
CA PHE A 115 -4.79 13.65 -3.63
C PHE A 115 -5.83 13.55 -4.75
N GLY A 116 -6.89 12.77 -4.53
CA GLY A 116 -8.01 12.74 -5.48
C GLY A 116 -8.63 14.13 -5.62
N GLN A 117 -8.64 14.70 -6.83
CA GLN A 117 -9.49 15.86 -7.09
C GLN A 117 -10.95 15.39 -7.08
N VAL A 118 -11.74 15.95 -6.16
CA VAL A 118 -13.19 15.87 -6.21
C VAL A 118 -13.62 16.64 -7.46
N TYR A 119 -13.99 15.93 -8.53
CA TYR A 119 -14.73 16.56 -9.62
C TYR A 119 -16.08 16.98 -9.03
N GLY A 120 -16.23 18.30 -8.83
CA GLY A 120 -17.51 18.93 -8.46
C GLY A 120 -18.45 19.04 -9.66
#